data_AF-A0A8B6CQT4-F1
#
_entry.id   AF-A0A8B6CQT4-F1
#
_cell.length_a   1.000
_cell.length_b   1.000
_cell.length_c   1.000
_cell.angle_alpha   90.00
_cell.angle_beta   90.00
_cell.angle_gamma   90.00
#
_symmetry.space_group_name_H-M   'P 1'
#
loop_
_entity.id
_entity.type
_entity.pdbx_description
1 polymer ?
#
loop_
_entity_poly.entity_id
_entity_poly.type
_entity_poly.pdbx_seq_one_letter_code
_entity_poly.pdbx_strand_id
1 'polypeptide(L)'
;MAGGQWQHGLFGCFDNLGLCIISYFVPCYQFGKNAEAMGESCLLYGIGLFVPLLDIYLAITLRGKIRDSKGIEGGCVGDLLTWCFCGICALVQEAQEVQDIRVGGMAIERE
;
A
#
# COMPACT_ATOMS: atom_id res chain seq x y z
N MET A 1 12.55 21.94 0.78
CA MET A 1 11.52 21.00 0.31
C MET A 1 11.56 19.84 1.29
N ALA A 2 10.65 19.82 2.28
CA ALA A 2 10.55 18.67 3.15
C ALA A 2 9.76 17.62 2.38
N GLY A 3 10.46 16.71 1.69
CA GLY A 3 9.81 15.55 1.10
C GLY A 3 9.14 14.75 2.21
N GLY A 4 7.88 14.36 2.00
CA GLY A 4 7.17 13.51 2.95
C GLY A 4 7.94 12.22 3.20
N GLN A 5 7.80 11.65 4.39
CA GLN A 5 8.30 10.30 4.71
C GLN A 5 7.13 9.36 4.95
N TRP A 6 7.36 8.07 4.67
CA TRP A 6 6.48 6.99 5.12
C TRP A 6 6.30 7.09 6.64
N GLN A 7 5.05 7.10 7.08
CA GLN A 7 4.71 7.19 8.50
C GLN A 7 4.94 5.85 9.22
N HIS A 8 4.74 4.74 8.51
CA HIS A 8 4.98 3.39 8.98
C HIS A 8 6.26 2.86 8.35
N GLY A 9 7.10 2.20 9.15
CA GLY A 9 8.33 1.58 8.66
C GLY A 9 8.03 0.34 7.79
N LEU A 10 8.91 0.02 6.85
CA LEU A 10 8.72 -1.15 5.96
C LEU A 10 8.58 -2.47 6.75
N PHE A 11 9.32 -2.63 7.85
CA PHE A 11 9.21 -3.82 8.73
C PHE A 11 8.28 -3.59 9.92
N GLY A 12 7.47 -2.53 9.90
CA GLY A 12 6.41 -2.25 10.89
C GLY A 12 5.20 -3.19 10.78
N CYS A 13 5.27 -4.23 9.94
CA CYS A 13 4.25 -5.27 9.84
C CYS A 13 3.93 -5.93 11.20
N PHE A 14 4.84 -5.91 12.17
CA PHE A 14 4.60 -6.39 13.54
C PHE A 14 3.82 -5.41 14.43
N ASP A 15 3.73 -4.13 14.09
CA ASP A 15 2.97 -3.15 14.86
C ASP A 15 1.46 -3.40 14.75
N ASN A 16 1.01 -4.05 13.66
CA ASN A 16 -0.35 -4.52 13.47
C ASN A 16 -0.38 -6.00 13.09
N LEU A 17 -0.17 -6.88 14.08
CA LEU A 17 -0.24 -8.34 13.91
C LEU A 17 -1.52 -8.81 13.20
N GLY A 18 -2.67 -8.17 13.48
CA GLY A 18 -3.93 -8.49 12.81
C GLY A 18 -3.89 -8.24 11.30
N LEU A 19 -3.36 -7.09 10.87
CA LEU A 19 -3.15 -6.78 9.45
C LEU A 19 -2.10 -7.69 8.83
N CYS A 20 -1.02 -8.00 9.55
CA CYS A 20 0.01 -8.92 9.08
C CYS A 20 -0.55 -10.32 8.79
N ILE A 21 -1.36 -10.86 9.70
CA ILE A 21 -2.04 -12.15 9.53
C ILE A 21 -3.00 -12.10 8.35
N ILE A 22 -3.83 -11.05 8.23
CA ILE A 22 -4.78 -10.94 7.11
C ILE A 22 -4.05 -10.80 5.76
N SER A 23 -3.02 -9.96 5.69
CA SER A 23 -2.17 -9.83 4.50
C SER A 23 -1.45 -11.12 4.13
N TYR A 24 -1.10 -11.95 5.12
CA TYR A 24 -0.45 -13.23 4.90
C TYR A 24 -1.43 -14.30 4.38
N PHE A 25 -2.60 -14.42 5.00
CA PHE A 25 -3.59 -15.45 4.64
C PHE A 25 -4.47 -15.08 3.44
N VAL A 26 -4.73 -13.78 3.25
CA VAL A 26 -5.61 -13.27 2.19
C VAL A 26 -5.00 -12.01 1.53
N PRO A 27 -3.80 -12.11 0.93
CA PRO A 27 -3.12 -10.97 0.31
C PRO A 27 -3.96 -10.29 -0.79
N CYS A 28 -4.74 -11.06 -1.55
CA CYS A 28 -5.61 -10.54 -2.61
C CYS A 28 -6.68 -9.59 -2.07
N TYR A 29 -7.25 -9.90 -0.90
CA TYR A 29 -8.22 -9.03 -0.25
C TYR A 29 -7.55 -7.74 0.20
N GLN A 30 -6.43 -7.84 0.92
CA GLN A 30 -5.75 -6.64 1.42
C GLN A 30 -5.28 -5.74 0.27
N PHE A 31 -4.73 -6.31 -0.80
CA PHE A 31 -4.25 -5.57 -1.96
C PHE A 31 -5.40 -4.87 -2.69
N GLY A 32 -6.53 -5.56 -2.89
CA GLY A 32 -7.75 -4.96 -3.42
C GLY A 32 -8.30 -3.84 -2.55
N LYS A 33 -8.27 -4.00 -1.22
CA LYS A 33 -8.70 -2.97 -0.26
C LYS A 33 -7.81 -1.73 -0.28
N ASN A 34 -6.50 -1.91 -0.40
CA ASN A 34 -5.54 -0.80 -0.51
C ASN A 34 -5.80 -0.01 -1.80
N ALA A 35 -6.00 -0.72 -2.92
CA ALA A 35 -6.35 -0.13 -4.20
C ALA A 35 -7.68 0.64 -4.15
N GLU A 36 -8.74 0.04 -3.60
CA GLU A 36 -10.05 0.67 -3.45
C GLU A 36 -9.98 2.01 -2.71
N ALA A 37 -9.19 2.07 -1.66
CA ALA A 37 -9.05 3.29 -0.88
C ALA A 37 -8.22 4.37 -1.58
N MET A 38 -7.43 4.02 -2.61
CA MET A 38 -6.79 4.95 -3.54
C MET A 38 -7.66 5.26 -4.77
N GLY A 39 -8.92 4.84 -4.78
CA GLY A 39 -9.86 5.07 -5.88
C GLY A 39 -9.75 4.07 -7.05
N GLU A 40 -9.04 2.97 -6.86
CA GLU A 40 -8.80 1.94 -7.87
C GLU A 40 -9.77 0.75 -7.74
N SER A 41 -9.80 -0.12 -8.76
CA SER A 41 -10.70 -1.29 -8.76
C SER A 41 -10.21 -2.42 -7.84
N CYS A 42 -10.92 -2.65 -6.73
CA CYS A 42 -10.63 -3.73 -5.78
C CYS A 42 -10.43 -5.10 -6.44
N LEU A 43 -11.34 -5.48 -7.36
CA LEU A 43 -11.28 -6.77 -8.06
C LEU A 43 -10.10 -6.89 -9.01
N LEU A 44 -9.71 -5.80 -9.69
CA LEU A 44 -8.60 -5.80 -10.63
C LEU A 44 -7.27 -6.04 -9.91
N TYR A 45 -7.07 -5.38 -8.78
CA TYR A 45 -5.87 -5.56 -7.96
C TYR A 45 -5.91 -6.90 -7.22
N GLY A 46 -7.05 -7.30 -6.67
CA GLY A 46 -7.20 -8.58 -5.96
C GLY A 46 -7.02 -9.81 -6.86
N ILE A 47 -7.55 -9.80 -8.09
CA ILE A 47 -7.36 -10.89 -9.05
C ILE A 47 -5.99 -10.78 -9.76
N GLY A 48 -5.47 -9.55 -9.92
CA GLY A 48 -4.16 -9.27 -10.51
C GLY A 48 -3.01 -10.00 -9.83
N LEU A 49 -3.13 -10.29 -8.52
CA LEU A 49 -2.20 -11.11 -7.74
C LEU A 49 -1.92 -12.49 -8.39
N PHE A 50 -2.90 -13.09 -9.06
CA PHE A 50 -2.74 -14.42 -9.66
C PHE A 50 -1.93 -14.41 -10.97
N VAL A 51 -1.62 -13.22 -11.51
CA VAL A 51 -0.83 -13.06 -12.73
C VAL A 51 0.47 -12.35 -12.37
N PRO A 52 1.61 -13.06 -12.27
CA PRO A 52 2.82 -12.54 -11.60
C PRO A 52 3.39 -11.25 -12.21
N LEU A 53 3.33 -11.07 -13.54
CA LEU A 53 3.78 -9.82 -14.18
C LEU A 53 2.82 -8.66 -13.94
N LEU A 54 1.53 -8.94 -13.85
CA LEU A 54 0.50 -7.94 -13.58
C LEU A 54 0.52 -7.54 -12.11
N ASP A 55 0.71 -8.51 -11.21
CA ASP A 55 0.86 -8.29 -9.77
C ASP A 55 1.97 -7.28 -9.48
N ILE A 56 3.19 -7.52 -9.98
CA ILE A 56 4.34 -6.62 -9.80
C ILE A 56 4.05 -5.23 -10.36
N TYR A 57 3.43 -5.14 -11.55
CA TYR A 57 3.10 -3.87 -12.17
C TYR A 57 2.08 -3.07 -11.33
N LEU A 58 1.03 -3.73 -10.87
CA LEU A 58 -0.01 -3.12 -10.04
C LEU A 58 0.53 -2.72 -8.67
N ALA A 59 1.39 -3.55 -8.09
CA ALA A 59 2.03 -3.32 -6.79
C ALA A 59 2.86 -2.04 -6.80
N ILE A 60 3.75 -1.90 -7.79
CA ILE A 60 4.59 -0.70 -7.94
C ILE A 60 3.73 0.52 -8.23
N THR A 61 2.72 0.38 -9.09
CA THR A 61 1.82 1.48 -9.44
C THR A 61 1.01 1.97 -8.25
N LEU A 62 0.46 1.06 -7.44
CA LEU A 62 -0.30 1.40 -6.24
C LEU A 62 0.59 2.10 -5.20
N ARG A 63 1.79 1.54 -4.97
CA ARG A 63 2.78 2.13 -4.06
C ARG A 63 3.18 3.53 -4.48
N GLY A 64 3.39 3.75 -5.78
CA GLY A 64 3.64 5.07 -6.35
C GLY A 64 2.50 6.05 -6.08
N LYS A 65 1.24 5.64 -6.30
CA LYS A 65 0.06 6.48 -6.00
C LYS A 65 -0.06 6.87 -4.53
N ILE A 66 0.23 5.95 -3.62
CA ILE A 66 0.23 6.23 -2.17
C ILE A 66 1.30 7.27 -1.84
N ARG A 67 2.49 7.15 -2.43
CA ARG A 67 3.58 8.11 -2.25
C ARG A 67 3.24 9.48 -2.81
N ASP A 68 2.69 9.54 -4.01
CA ASP A 68 2.26 10.79 -4.65
C ASP A 68 1.20 11.48 -3.79
N SER A 69 0.25 10.72 -3.23
CA SER A 69 -0.79 11.24 -2.32
C SER A 69 -0.22 11.84 -1.03
N LYS A 70 0.95 11.38 -0.59
CA LYS A 70 1.65 11.89 0.62
C LYS A 70 2.83 12.83 0.32
N GLY A 71 3.10 13.12 -0.96
CA GLY A 71 4.27 13.91 -1.36
C GLY A 71 5.62 13.26 -0.98
N ILE A 72 5.70 11.93 -1.02
CA ILE A 72 6.89 11.15 -0.65
C ILE A 72 7.78 10.90 -1.88
N GLU A 73 9.02 11.37 -1.82
CA GLU A 73 10.01 11.19 -2.88
C GLU A 73 10.53 9.73 -2.97
N GLY A 74 10.96 9.30 -4.16
CA GLY A 74 11.42 7.94 -4.44
C GLY A 74 11.13 7.51 -5.88
N GLY A 75 11.38 6.25 -6.25
CA GLY A 75 11.22 5.80 -7.63
C GLY A 75 10.87 4.32 -7.81
N CYS A 76 10.45 3.98 -9.02
CA CYS A 76 9.93 2.66 -9.39
C CYS A 76 10.90 1.51 -9.06
N VAL A 77 12.21 1.74 -9.15
CA VAL A 77 13.22 0.71 -8.83
C VAL A 77 13.22 0.40 -7.33
N GLY A 78 13.11 1.41 -6.47
CA GLY A 78 13.03 1.21 -5.03
C GLY A 78 11.75 0.50 -4.63
N ASP A 79 10.64 0.85 -5.28
CA ASP A 79 9.34 0.21 -5.06
C ASP A 79 9.33 -1.25 -5.52
N LEU A 80 9.93 -1.55 -6.68
CA LEU A 80 10.13 -2.91 -7.19
C LEU A 80 10.96 -3.76 -6.21
N LEU A 81 12.11 -3.26 -5.78
CA LEU A 81 12.96 -3.99 -4.82
C LEU A 81 12.23 -4.25 -3.52
N THR A 82 11.49 -3.25 -3.03
CA THR A 82 10.70 -3.39 -1.81
C THR A 82 9.66 -4.50 -1.91
N TRP A 83 8.93 -4.55 -3.03
CA TRP A 83 7.93 -5.60 -3.26
C TRP A 83 8.55 -6.98 -3.53
N CYS A 84 9.67 -7.05 -4.25
CA CYS A 84 10.37 -8.31 -4.52
C CYS A 84 10.98 -8.95 -3.27
N PHE A 85 11.58 -8.16 -2.38
CA PHE A 85 12.26 -8.67 -1.19
C PHE A 85 11.36 -8.69 0.06
N CYS A 86 10.28 -7.90 0.07
CA CYS A 86 9.44 -7.74 1.26
C CYS A 86 7.97 -7.44 0.92
N GLY A 87 7.39 -8.14 -0.06
CA GLY A 87 6.03 -7.88 -0.55
C GLY A 87 4.94 -7.86 0.53
N ILE A 88 4.97 -8.77 1.51
CA ILE A 88 3.95 -8.79 2.58
C ILE A 88 4.05 -7.57 3.48
N CYS A 89 5.26 -7.18 3.90
CA CYS A 89 5.37 -6.01 4.75
C CYS A 89 5.18 -4.71 3.97
N ALA A 90 5.53 -4.67 2.68
CA ALA A 90 5.13 -3.60 1.77
C ALA A 90 3.60 -3.46 1.71
N LEU A 91 2.87 -4.57 1.58
CA LEU A 91 1.41 -4.61 1.53
C LEU A 91 0.76 -4.15 2.85
N VAL A 92 1.33 -4.54 3.99
CA VAL A 92 0.88 -4.09 5.32
C VAL A 92 1.15 -2.60 5.51
N GLN A 93 2.36 -2.15 5.16
CA GLN A 93 2.72 -0.74 5.21
C GLN A 93 1.75 0.09 4.37
N GLU A 94 1.47 -0.33 3.12
CA GLU A 94 0.50 0.34 2.24
C GLU A 94 -0.90 0.39 2.87
N ALA A 95 -1.34 -0.69 3.53
CA ALA A 95 -2.63 -0.71 4.22
C ALA A 95 -2.71 0.35 5.34
N GLN A 96 -1.65 0.47 6.15
CA GLN A 96 -1.58 1.46 7.23
C GLN A 96 -1.55 2.88 6.67
N GLU A 97 -0.74 3.12 5.65
CA GLU A 97 -0.57 4.44 5.04
C GLU A 97 -1.87 4.92 4.39
N VAL A 98 -2.59 4.01 3.73
CA VAL A 98 -3.90 4.27 3.13
C VAL A 98 -4.97 4.53 4.19
N GLN A 99 -4.95 3.83 5.33
CA GLN A 99 -5.84 4.13 6.44
C GLN A 99 -5.61 5.55 6.98
N ASP A 100 -4.35 5.96 7.17
CA ASP A 100 -4.02 7.32 7.62
C ASP A 100 -4.54 8.39 6.66
N ILE A 101 -4.47 8.15 5.34
CA ILE A 101 -5.04 9.08 4.33
C ILE A 101 -6.54 9.23 4.52
N ARG A 102 -7.27 8.13 4.73
CA ARG A 102 -8.73 8.16 4.92
C ARG A 102 -9.14 8.85 6.22
N VAL A 103 -8.41 8.59 7.30
CA VAL A 103 -8.65 9.25 8.59
C VAL A 103 -8.38 10.75 8.49
N GLY A 104 -7.30 11.15 7.82
CA GLY A 104 -7.00 12.56 7.55
C GLY A 104 -8.07 13.25 6.71
N GLY A 105 -8.56 12.61 5.65
CA GLY A 105 -9.65 13.15 4.82
C GLY A 105 -10.95 13.36 5.61
N MET A 106 -11.35 12.37 6.43
CA MET A 106 -12.54 12.48 7.28
C MET A 106 -12.43 13.55 8.37
N ALA A 107 -11.21 13.86 8.84
CA ALA A 107 -10.98 14.95 9.79
C ALA A 107 -11.20 16.31 9.12
N ILE A 108 -10.68 16.50 7.91
CA ILE A 108 -10.79 17.75 7.14
C ILE A 108 -12.24 18.02 6.70
N GLU A 109 -13.04 16.99 6.39
CA GLU A 109 -14.47 17.16 6.03
C GLU A 109 -15.37 17.55 7.21
N ARG A 110 -14.88 17.46 8.45
CA ARG A 110 -15.66 17.75 9.68
C ARG A 110 -15.44 19.15 10.25
N GLU A 111 -14.63 19.99 9.61
CA GLU A 111 -14.30 21.37 9.98
C GLU A 111 -14.82 22.38 8.94
#